data_AF-X1NTZ1-F1
#
_entry.id   AF-X1NTZ1-F1
#
_cell.length_a   1.000
_cell.length_b   1.000
_cell.length_c   1.000
_cell.angle_alpha   90.00
_cell.angle_beta   90.00
_cell.angle_gamma   90.00
#
_symmetry.space_group_name_H-M   'P 1'
#
loop_
_entity.id
_entity.type
_entity.pdbx_description
1 polymer ?
#
loop_
_entity_poly.entity_id
_entity_poly.type
_entity_poly.pdbx_seq_one_letter_code
_entity_poly.pdbx_strand_id
1 'polypeptide(L)'
;MYIVPSNPVLILFSIVTINLKSSKEIPLEIINRLKKNSVFDEVIVINPILPIVSGNGNELPFNTIGSLLEYAGKNKLDMGDAGLIYEKCKSGLSKRVLIKKMENIIVTIENSIKTGLEGTIYKDRILHQQSHFIENAERDGKILKNSVTNKI
;
A
#
# COMPACT_ATOMS: atom_id res chain seq x y z
N MET A 1 3.75 12.54 -1.82
CA MET A 1 3.41 11.12 -2.08
C MET A 1 3.86 10.79 -3.50
N TYR A 2 5.08 10.28 -3.70
CA TYR A 2 5.43 9.66 -4.98
C TYR A 2 4.84 8.25 -4.95
N ILE A 3 3.59 8.14 -5.40
CA ILE A 3 3.06 6.88 -5.88
C ILE A 3 3.98 6.54 -7.05
N VAL A 4 4.89 5.58 -6.87
CA VAL A 4 5.57 4.97 -8.02
C VAL A 4 4.43 4.55 -8.93
N PRO A 5 4.32 5.08 -10.17
CA PRO A 5 3.19 4.80 -11.02
C PRO A 5 3.14 3.29 -11.21
N SER A 6 2.23 2.66 -10.49
CA SER A 6 1.73 1.36 -10.84
C SER A 6 1.07 1.59 -12.20
N ASN A 7 1.39 0.73 -13.17
CA ASN A 7 1.29 1.10 -14.58
C ASN A 7 -0.13 1.11 -15.12
N PRO A 8 -0.43 1.97 -16.10
CA PRO A 8 -1.77 2.11 -16.63
C PRO A 8 -2.33 0.79 -17.18
N VAL A 9 -3.56 0.46 -16.78
CA VAL A 9 -4.38 -0.48 -17.54
C VAL A 9 -4.97 0.32 -18.70
N LEU A 10 -4.71 -0.12 -19.93
CA LEU A 10 -5.41 0.41 -21.09
C LEU A 10 -6.62 -0.47 -21.40
N ILE A 11 -7.78 0.17 -21.46
CA ILE A 11 -9.00 -0.44 -21.98
C ILE A 11 -9.30 0.22 -23.32
N LEU A 12 -9.34 -0.59 -24.36
CA LEU A 12 -9.63 -0.18 -25.72
C LEU A 12 -11.04 -0.69 -26.07
N PHE A 13 -11.90 0.21 -26.54
CA PHE A 13 -13.25 -0.11 -26.97
C PHE A 13 -13.36 -0.03 -28.49
N SER A 14 -14.04 -1.02 -29.05
CA SER A 14 -14.45 -1.12 -30.45
C SER A 14 -15.72 -2.02 -30.46
N ILE A 15 -15.93 -2.82 -31.52
CA ILE A 15 -16.87 -3.96 -31.48
C ILE A 15 -16.53 -4.93 -30.33
N VAL A 16 -15.26 -5.00 -29.90
CA VAL A 16 -14.77 -5.83 -28.79
C VAL A 16 -13.96 -4.99 -27.80
N THR A 17 -14.07 -5.31 -26.52
CA THR A 17 -13.25 -4.72 -25.45
C THR A 17 -11.93 -5.45 -25.30
N ILE A 18 -10.81 -4.73 -25.42
CA ILE A 18 -9.46 -5.26 -25.20
C ILE A 18 -8.89 -4.67 -23.92
N ASN A 19 -8.48 -5.53 -22.99
CA ASN A 19 -7.85 -5.14 -21.72
C ASN A 19 -6.34 -5.43 -21.77
N LEU A 20 -5.53 -4.36 -21.74
CA LEU A 20 -4.08 -4.42 -21.73
C LEU A 20 -3.54 -4.05 -20.36
N LYS A 21 -2.78 -4.95 -19.75
CA LYS A 21 -2.10 -4.75 -18.46
C LYS A 21 -0.59 -4.79 -18.68
N SER A 22 0.11 -3.85 -18.07
CA SER A 22 1.58 -3.76 -18.17
C SER A 22 2.23 -3.71 -16.78
N SER A 23 3.42 -4.29 -16.66
CA SER A 23 4.29 -4.13 -15.50
C SER A 23 5.24 -2.93 -15.61
N LYS A 24 5.21 -2.21 -16.74
CA LYS A 24 5.95 -0.96 -17.00
C LYS A 24 5.02 0.16 -17.48
N GLU A 25 5.39 1.40 -17.19
CA GLU A 25 4.63 2.57 -17.63
C GLU A 25 4.52 2.57 -19.16
N ILE A 26 3.33 2.82 -19.66
CA ILE A 26 3.09 2.85 -21.11
C ILE A 26 3.38 4.27 -21.58
N PRO A 27 4.37 4.47 -22.48
CA PRO A 27 4.74 5.80 -22.93
C PRO A 27 3.55 6.58 -23.48
N LEU A 28 3.46 7.86 -23.13
CA LEU A 28 2.40 8.76 -23.61
C LEU A 28 2.31 8.79 -25.14
N GLU A 29 3.42 8.61 -25.84
CA GLU A 29 3.44 8.51 -27.30
C GLU A 29 2.59 7.34 -27.81
N ILE A 30 2.69 6.16 -27.18
CA ILE A 30 1.91 4.98 -27.55
C ILE A 30 0.42 5.22 -27.26
N ILE A 31 0.10 5.78 -26.09
CA ILE A 31 -1.27 6.11 -25.71
C ILE A 31 -1.88 7.09 -26.71
N ASN A 32 -1.14 8.13 -27.09
CA ASN A 32 -1.58 9.13 -28.05
C ASN A 32 -1.77 8.56 -29.46
N ARG A 33 -0.90 7.63 -29.88
CA ARG A 33 -1.06 6.91 -31.15
C ARG A 33 -2.33 6.05 -31.17
N LEU A 34 -2.63 5.37 -30.06
CA LEU A 34 -3.86 4.58 -29.94
C LEU A 34 -5.11 5.47 -29.96
N LYS A 35 -5.08 6.60 -29.24
CA LYS A 35 -6.18 7.58 -29.24
C LYS A 35 -6.45 8.24 -30.60
N LYS A 36 -5.43 8.36 -31.45
CA LYS A 36 -5.55 8.95 -32.80
C LYS A 36 -5.94 7.93 -33.88
N ASN A 37 -5.98 6.65 -33.54
CA ASN A 37 -6.31 5.59 -34.48
C ASN A 37 -7.83 5.45 -34.61
N SER A 38 -8.35 5.32 -35.83
CA SER A 38 -9.79 5.15 -36.11
C SER A 38 -10.33 3.75 -35.82
N VAL A 39 -9.49 2.80 -35.41
CA VAL A 39 -9.89 1.42 -35.07
C VAL A 39 -10.56 1.33 -33.70
N PHE A 40 -10.29 2.26 -32.78
CA PHE A 40 -10.84 2.26 -31.44
C PHE A 40 -11.75 3.47 -31.24
N ASP A 41 -12.96 3.22 -30.76
CA ASP A 41 -13.93 4.27 -30.43
C ASP A 41 -13.51 5.02 -29.16
N GLU A 42 -12.93 4.30 -28.20
CA GLU A 42 -12.48 4.88 -26.93
C GLU A 42 -11.22 4.20 -26.39
N VAL A 43 -10.35 5.00 -25.77
CA VAL A 43 -9.13 4.55 -25.09
C VAL A 43 -9.09 5.11 -23.67
N ILE A 44 -9.35 4.25 -22.69
CA ILE A 44 -9.33 4.60 -21.27
C ILE A 44 -8.01 4.15 -20.65
N VAL A 45 -7.40 5.05 -19.88
CA VAL A 45 -6.16 4.80 -19.14
C VAL A 45 -6.51 4.81 -17.65
N ILE A 46 -6.37 3.68 -16.97
CA ILE A 46 -6.67 3.54 -15.55
C ILE A 46 -5.36 3.42 -14.77
N ASN A 47 -5.15 4.30 -13.80
CA ASN A 47 -4.06 4.15 -12.85
C ASN A 47 -4.41 3.04 -11.85
N PRO A 48 -3.64 1.96 -11.77
CA PRO A 48 -3.88 0.88 -10.83
C PRO A 48 -3.74 1.34 -9.38
N ILE A 49 -4.67 0.85 -8.58
CA ILE A 49 -4.77 1.14 -7.14
C ILE A 49 -3.71 0.35 -6.35
N LEU A 50 -3.28 -0.81 -6.86
CA LEU A 50 -2.29 -1.65 -6.19
C LEU A 50 -0.87 -1.07 -6.34
N PRO A 51 -0.12 -0.89 -5.24
CA PRO A 51 1.19 -0.24 -5.24
C PRO A 51 2.35 -1.12 -5.74
N ILE A 52 2.07 -2.41 -5.98
CA ILE A 52 3.03 -3.41 -6.44
C ILE A 52 2.40 -4.20 -7.59
N VAL A 53 3.15 -4.33 -8.68
CA VAL A 53 2.71 -5.04 -9.88
C VAL A 53 3.01 -6.52 -9.72
N SER A 54 2.00 -7.37 -9.87
CA SER A 54 2.18 -8.81 -9.96
C SER A 54 2.99 -9.19 -11.19
N GLY A 55 3.82 -10.24 -11.09
CA GLY A 55 4.60 -10.78 -12.22
C GLY A 55 6.08 -10.41 -12.24
N ASN A 56 6.54 -9.53 -11.35
CA ASN A 56 7.97 -9.23 -11.16
C ASN A 56 8.65 -10.10 -10.08
N GLY A 57 7.89 -10.99 -9.44
CA GLY A 57 8.38 -11.81 -8.35
C GLY A 57 9.27 -12.96 -8.83
N ASN A 58 10.14 -13.41 -7.93
CA ASN A 58 11.00 -14.58 -8.11
C ASN A 58 10.55 -15.70 -7.15
N GLU A 59 11.13 -16.88 -7.35
CA GLU A 59 10.89 -18.01 -6.47
C GLU A 59 11.25 -17.67 -5.01
N LEU A 60 10.37 -18.07 -4.08
CA LEU A 60 10.58 -17.90 -2.65
C LEU A 60 11.46 -19.06 -2.14
N PRO A 61 12.41 -18.80 -1.23
CA PRO A 61 13.23 -19.86 -0.65
C PRO A 61 12.46 -20.73 0.37
N PHE A 62 11.21 -20.39 0.66
CA PHE A 62 10.31 -21.10 1.57
C PHE A 62 8.85 -20.88 1.14
N ASN A 63 7.99 -21.87 1.35
CA ASN A 63 6.55 -21.80 1.03
C ASN A 63 5.65 -22.27 2.18
N THR A 64 6.25 -22.68 3.30
CA THR A 64 5.58 -23.10 4.54
C THR A 64 6.25 -22.42 5.74
N ILE A 65 5.55 -22.38 6.87
CA ILE A 65 6.13 -21.86 8.12
C ILE A 65 7.35 -22.69 8.53
N GLY A 66 7.31 -24.02 8.39
CA GLY A 66 8.45 -24.89 8.71
C GLY A 66 9.68 -24.57 7.87
N SER A 67 9.52 -24.43 6.54
CA SER A 67 10.64 -24.07 5.65
C SER A 67 11.16 -22.65 5.88
N LEU A 68 10.30 -21.70 6.27
CA LEU A 68 10.72 -20.36 6.70
C LEU A 68 11.61 -20.43 7.93
N LEU A 69 11.19 -21.16 8.97
CA LEU A 69 11.95 -21.28 10.22
C LEU A 69 13.30 -21.96 10.00
N GLU A 70 13.34 -23.03 9.21
CA GLU A 70 14.60 -23.71 8.84
C GLU A 70 15.53 -22.76 8.06
N TYR A 71 14.99 -22.06 7.05
CA TYR A 71 15.74 -21.09 6.26
C TYR A 71 16.29 -19.95 7.14
N ALA A 72 15.47 -19.38 8.02
CA ALA A 72 15.88 -18.31 8.92
C ALA A 72 16.96 -18.78 9.89
N GLY A 73 16.80 -19.97 10.49
CA GLY A 73 17.79 -20.56 11.39
C GLY A 73 19.13 -20.83 10.70
N LYS A 74 19.11 -21.44 9.51
CA LYS A 74 20.32 -21.72 8.72
C LYS A 74 21.08 -20.46 8.33
N ASN A 75 20.36 -19.39 7.98
CA ASN A 75 20.94 -18.13 7.52
C ASN A 75 21.14 -17.10 8.64
N LYS A 76 20.83 -17.45 9.90
CA LYS A 76 20.92 -16.56 11.08
C LYS A 76 20.13 -15.25 10.88
N LEU A 77 18.92 -15.36 10.33
CA LEU A 77 18.04 -14.23 10.06
C LEU A 77 17.04 -14.05 11.20
N ASP A 78 16.72 -12.80 11.53
CA ASP A 78 15.53 -12.51 12.32
C ASP A 78 14.25 -12.54 11.44
N MET A 79 13.08 -12.42 12.08
CA MET A 79 11.80 -12.46 11.35
C MET A 79 11.58 -11.24 10.46
N GLY A 80 12.18 -10.09 10.78
CA GLY A 80 12.15 -8.90 9.93
C GLY A 80 12.95 -9.09 8.66
N ASP A 81 14.15 -9.67 8.76
CA ASP A 81 14.99 -10.05 7.63
C ASP A 81 14.32 -11.12 6.75
N ALA A 82 13.71 -12.14 7.36
CA ALA A 82 12.95 -13.16 6.64
C ALA A 82 11.74 -12.55 5.91
N GLY A 83 11.00 -11.64 6.55
CA GLY A 83 9.89 -10.90 5.94
C GLY A 83 10.36 -10.00 4.79
N LEU A 84 11.52 -9.36 4.92
CA LEU A 84 12.10 -8.55 3.86
C LEU A 84 12.53 -9.38 2.64
N ILE A 85 13.05 -10.60 2.86
CA ILE A 85 13.34 -11.56 1.79
C ILE A 85 12.04 -11.98 1.11
N TYR A 86 10.99 -12.28 1.89
CA TYR A 86 9.67 -12.61 1.35
C TYR A 86 9.13 -11.49 0.45
N GLU A 87 9.14 -10.25 0.93
CA GLU A 87 8.65 -9.09 0.16
C GLU A 87 9.50 -8.82 -1.08
N LYS A 88 10.83 -8.98 -0.99
CA LYS A 88 11.74 -8.86 -2.14
C LYS A 88 11.42 -9.89 -3.21
N CYS A 89 11.27 -11.16 -2.84
CA CYS A 89 10.91 -12.22 -3.79
C CYS A 89 9.50 -12.01 -4.35
N LYS A 90 8.54 -11.57 -3.54
CA LYS A 90 7.15 -11.39 -3.99
C LYS A 90 6.98 -10.20 -4.94
N SER A 91 7.66 -9.09 -4.65
CA SER A 91 7.51 -7.83 -5.39
C SER A 91 8.52 -7.64 -6.52
N GLY A 92 9.67 -8.32 -6.47
CA GLY A 92 10.80 -8.06 -7.36
C GLY A 92 11.56 -6.76 -7.06
N LEU A 93 11.20 -6.04 -6.00
CA LEU A 93 11.80 -4.74 -5.65
C LEU A 93 13.10 -4.92 -4.86
N SER A 94 13.98 -3.92 -4.95
CA SER A 94 15.20 -3.92 -4.14
C SER A 94 14.90 -3.69 -2.66
N LYS A 95 15.77 -4.20 -1.78
CA LYS A 95 15.71 -3.99 -0.33
C LYS A 95 15.54 -2.50 0.03
N ARG A 96 16.29 -1.62 -0.64
CA ARG A 96 16.22 -0.17 -0.42
C ARG A 96 14.84 0.41 -0.73
N VAL A 97 14.22 -0.02 -1.82
CA VAL A 97 12.87 0.45 -2.20
C VAL A 97 11.82 -0.04 -1.21
N LEU A 98 11.92 -1.29 -0.77
CA LEU A 98 10.99 -1.88 0.21
C LEU A 98 11.08 -1.19 1.57
N ILE A 99 12.28 -0.98 2.10
CA ILE A 99 12.50 -0.23 3.34
C ILE A 99 11.92 1.17 3.21
N LYS A 100 12.18 1.87 2.09
CA LYS A 100 11.65 3.21 1.88
C LYS A 100 10.11 3.25 1.84
N LYS A 101 9.48 2.23 1.26
CA LYS A 101 8.02 2.09 1.28
C LYS A 101 7.51 1.87 2.71
N MET A 102 8.17 1.03 3.50
CA MET A 102 7.80 0.79 4.90
C MET A 102 7.92 2.07 5.75
N GLU A 103 9.02 2.82 5.61
CA GLU A 103 9.20 4.13 6.26
C GLU A 103 8.04 5.09 5.93
N ASN A 104 7.65 5.15 4.65
CA ASN A 104 6.55 6.03 4.23
C ASN A 104 5.20 5.60 4.83
N ILE A 105 4.97 4.29 5.01
CA ILE A 105 3.78 3.76 5.68
C ILE A 105 3.77 4.20 7.15
N ILE A 106 4.88 4.05 7.86
CA ILE A 106 5.02 4.48 9.26
C ILE A 106 4.68 5.97 9.40
N VAL A 107 5.32 6.82 8.59
CA VAL A 107 5.07 8.26 8.59
C VAL A 107 3.59 8.58 8.31
N THR A 108 2.95 7.84 7.39
CA THR A 108 1.53 8.04 7.09
C THR A 108 0.64 7.68 8.27
N ILE A 109 0.92 6.55 8.92
CA ILE A 109 0.17 6.10 10.11
C ILE A 109 0.34 7.10 11.25
N GLU A 110 1.56 7.52 11.57
CA GLU A 110 1.85 8.50 12.62
C GLU A 110 1.13 9.83 12.37
N ASN A 111 1.19 10.35 11.14
CA ASN A 111 0.48 11.56 10.76
C ASN A 111 -1.04 11.40 10.85
N SER A 112 -1.57 10.21 10.49
CA SER A 112 -3.00 9.92 10.59
C SER A 112 -3.47 9.89 12.05
N ILE A 113 -2.68 9.29 12.95
CA ILE A 113 -2.95 9.28 14.39
C ILE A 113 -2.95 10.71 14.92
N LYS A 114 -1.91 11.48 14.61
CA LYS A 114 -1.81 12.90 15.00
C LYS A 114 -3.03 13.70 14.53
N THR A 115 -3.38 13.60 13.25
CA THR A 115 -4.53 14.31 12.67
C THR A 115 -5.85 13.88 13.33
N GLY A 116 -5.99 12.58 13.63
CA GLY A 116 -7.16 12.05 14.35
C GLY A 116 -7.27 12.59 15.78
N LEU A 117 -6.15 12.73 16.47
CA LEU A 117 -6.07 13.28 17.83
C LEU A 117 -6.28 14.80 17.88
N GLU A 118 -5.83 15.55 16.88
CA GLU A 118 -6.11 16.99 16.75
C GLU A 118 -7.61 17.27 16.53
N GLY A 119 -8.32 16.28 15.99
CA GLY A 119 -9.73 16.41 15.67
C GLY A 119 -9.94 16.96 14.27
N THR A 120 -11.03 16.54 13.66
CA THR A 120 -11.42 16.96 12.31
C THR A 120 -12.86 17.43 12.34
N ILE A 121 -13.26 18.30 11.41
CA ILE A 121 -14.63 18.85 11.33
C ILE A 121 -15.15 18.60 9.92
N TYR A 122 -16.31 17.93 9.81
CA TYR A 122 -17.04 17.75 8.55
C TYR A 122 -18.50 18.17 8.76
N LYS A 123 -19.09 18.83 7.75
CA LYS A 123 -20.42 19.46 7.84
C LYS A 123 -21.55 18.44 8.08
N ASP A 124 -21.37 17.23 7.59
CA ASP A 124 -22.30 16.10 7.60
C ASP A 124 -21.97 15.04 8.66
N ARG A 125 -21.07 15.37 9.60
CA ARG A 125 -20.61 14.43 10.61
C ARG A 125 -21.67 14.17 11.68
N ILE A 126 -22.18 12.94 11.74
CA ILE A 126 -23.11 12.50 12.79
C ILE A 126 -22.36 12.31 14.13
N LEU A 127 -21.20 11.65 14.11
CA LEU A 127 -20.40 11.38 15.31
C LEU A 127 -19.10 12.19 15.30
N HIS A 128 -18.99 13.13 16.23
CA HIS A 128 -17.83 14.01 16.39
C HIS A 128 -16.61 13.26 16.93
N GLN A 129 -15.45 13.92 16.98
CA GLN A 129 -14.22 13.36 17.55
C GLN A 129 -14.48 12.74 18.94
N GLN A 130 -13.99 11.52 19.18
CA GLN A 130 -14.21 10.80 20.45
C GLN A 130 -12.93 10.60 21.28
N SER A 131 -11.74 10.75 20.69
CA SER A 131 -10.46 10.47 21.36
C SER A 131 -10.26 11.27 22.65
N HIS A 132 -10.72 12.53 22.66
CA HIS A 132 -10.62 13.42 23.83
C HIS A 132 -11.42 12.94 25.05
N PHE A 133 -12.40 12.03 24.87
CA PHE A 133 -13.15 11.48 26.01
C PHE A 133 -12.29 10.57 26.89
N ILE A 134 -11.26 9.93 26.34
CA ILE A 134 -10.33 9.10 27.13
C ILE A 134 -9.55 9.98 28.12
N GLU A 135 -8.95 11.07 27.64
CA GLU A 135 -8.23 12.03 28.49
C GLU A 135 -9.13 12.63 29.58
N ASN A 136 -10.37 12.99 29.22
CA ASN A 136 -11.36 13.48 30.19
C ASN A 136 -11.72 12.44 31.24
N ALA A 137 -11.96 11.19 30.84
CA ALA A 137 -12.30 10.11 31.75
C ALA A 137 -11.14 9.75 32.69
N GLU A 138 -9.90 9.78 32.20
CA GLU A 138 -8.71 9.64 33.06
C GLU A 138 -8.64 10.78 34.08
N ARG A 139 -8.77 12.04 33.63
CA ARG A 139 -8.73 13.22 34.50
C ARG A 139 -9.80 13.18 35.58
N ASP A 140 -11.02 12.81 35.22
CA ASP A 140 -12.17 12.65 36.11
C ASP A 140 -12.08 11.42 37.03
N GLY A 141 -11.09 10.53 36.83
CA GLY A 141 -10.96 9.29 37.60
C GLY A 141 -12.01 8.22 37.28
N LYS A 142 -12.68 8.31 36.13
CA LYS A 142 -13.69 7.33 35.68
C LYS A 142 -13.06 6.06 35.10
N ILE A 143 -11.81 6.17 34.64
CA ILE A 143 -11.00 5.04 34.14
C ILE A 143 -9.60 5.09 34.75
N LEU A 144 -8.88 3.96 34.67
CA LEU A 144 -7.53 3.83 35.21
C LEU A 144 -6.57 4.79 34.49
N LYS A 145 -5.99 5.74 35.24
CA LYS A 145 -4.99 6.68 34.72
C LYS A 145 -3.73 5.96 34.26
N ASN A 146 -3.16 6.44 33.15
CA ASN A 146 -1.89 5.95 32.58
C ASN A 146 -1.92 4.46 32.19
N SER A 147 -3.11 3.89 31.97
CA SER A 147 -3.24 2.53 31.45
C SER A 147 -2.72 2.48 30.01
N VAL A 148 -1.95 1.43 29.70
CA VAL A 148 -1.51 1.18 28.31
C VAL A 148 -2.72 1.02 27.40
N THR A 149 -3.82 0.42 27.89
CA THR A 149 -5.07 0.25 27.14
C THR A 149 -5.69 1.58 26.70
N ASN A 150 -5.42 2.69 27.38
CA ASN A 150 -5.94 4.01 27.00
C ASN A 150 -5.12 4.66 25.88
N LYS A 151 -3.98 4.06 25.50
CA LYS A 151 -3.02 4.57 24.52
C LYS A 151 -2.90 3.67 23.27
N ILE A 152 -3.69 2.61 23.21
CA ILE A 152 -3.82 1.67 22.08
C ILE A 152 -5.14 1.96 21.39
#